data_AF-E5A960-F1
#
_entry.id   AF-E5A960-F1
#
_cell.length_a   1.000
_cell.length_b   1.000
_cell.length_c   1.000
_cell.angle_alpha   90.00
_cell.angle_beta   90.00
_cell.angle_gamma   90.00
#
_symmetry.space_group_name_H-M   'P 1'
#
loop_
_entity.id
_entity.type
_entity.pdbx_description
1 polymer ?
#
loop_
_entity_poly.entity_id
_entity_poly.type
_entity_poly.pdbx_seq_one_letter_code
_entity_poly.pdbx_strand_id
1 'polypeptide(L)'
;MARPYMIFAVLTAWFFGCNAQFGFFDQMFGGGGGGGQQQQQPQNVRSDSVWYQQQYEAAQCSHYLCPGTLSCVHFPHHCPCAWEGVEEKIELGEGIAICASKGGWAEGEFAKKVELARKGML
;
A
#
# COMPACT_ATOMS: atom_id res chain seq x y z
N MET A 1 27.81 -52.61 41.90
CA MET A 1 27.91 -52.22 40.47
C MET A 1 26.50 -52.06 39.92
N ALA A 2 25.91 -50.87 40.02
CA ALA A 2 24.54 -50.60 39.58
C ALA A 2 24.50 -50.49 38.04
N ARG A 3 24.49 -51.68 37.44
CA ARG A 3 23.98 -52.12 36.14
C ARG A 3 23.76 -51.02 35.06
N PRO A 4 24.64 -50.89 34.04
CA PRO A 4 24.46 -49.98 32.89
C PRO A 4 23.16 -50.20 32.10
N TYR A 5 22.44 -51.28 32.39
CA TYR A 5 21.12 -51.60 31.87
C TYR A 5 20.06 -50.50 32.14
N MET A 6 20.13 -49.78 33.26
CA MET A 6 19.16 -48.70 33.52
C MET A 6 19.34 -47.52 32.54
N ILE A 7 20.59 -47.20 32.18
CA ILE A 7 20.89 -46.14 31.21
C ILE A 7 20.39 -46.55 29.81
N PHE A 8 20.62 -47.81 29.42
CA PHE A 8 20.10 -48.33 28.15
C PHE A 8 18.57 -48.31 28.09
N ALA A 9 17.87 -48.66 29.17
CA ALA A 9 16.41 -48.65 29.21
C ALA A 9 15.82 -47.23 29.06
N VAL A 10 16.40 -46.25 29.75
CA VAL A 10 15.98 -44.84 29.64
C VAL A 10 16.23 -44.29 28.23
N LEU A 11 17.39 -44.61 27.65
CA LEU A 11 17.70 -44.24 26.27
C LEU A 11 16.65 -44.81 25.30
N THR A 12 16.32 -46.11 25.41
CA THR A 12 15.31 -46.72 24.53
C THR A 12 13.92 -46.09 24.68
N ALA A 13 13.51 -45.70 25.88
CA ALA A 13 12.21 -45.08 26.12
C ALA A 13 12.08 -43.69 25.47
N TRP A 14 13.18 -42.91 25.40
CA TRP A 14 13.21 -41.66 24.63
C TRP A 14 13.12 -41.87 23.11
N PHE A 15 13.61 -43.01 22.61
CA PHE A 15 13.52 -43.32 21.17
C PHE A 15 12.16 -43.87 20.75
N PHE A 16 11.36 -44.43 21.67
CA PHE A 16 10.00 -44.89 21.38
C PHE A 16 8.99 -43.74 21.33
N GLY A 17 9.18 -42.90 20.31
CA GLY A 17 8.14 -42.38 19.43
C GLY A 17 6.81 -41.96 20.07
N CYS A 18 6.71 -40.67 20.35
CA CYS A 18 5.44 -39.95 20.29
C CYS A 18 4.83 -40.16 18.89
N ASN A 19 3.87 -41.07 18.77
CA ASN A 19 2.95 -41.11 17.64
C ASN A 19 2.03 -39.89 17.78
N ALA A 20 2.47 -38.74 17.26
CA ALA A 20 1.62 -37.56 17.17
C ALA A 20 0.48 -37.86 16.21
N GLN A 21 -0.74 -37.74 16.71
CA GLN A 21 -1.99 -37.96 15.99
C GLN A 21 -2.16 -36.89 14.90
N PHE A 22 -1.58 -37.11 13.71
CA PHE A 22 -1.69 -36.19 12.57
C PHE A 22 -3.09 -36.12 11.93
N GLY A 23 -4.06 -36.90 12.43
CA GLY A 23 -5.41 -36.98 11.84
C GLY A 23 -6.19 -35.66 11.82
N PHE A 24 -5.92 -34.72 12.75
CA PHE A 24 -6.57 -33.40 12.73
C PHE A 24 -6.11 -32.54 11.55
N PHE A 25 -4.82 -32.60 11.20
CA PHE A 25 -4.28 -31.80 10.10
C PHE A 25 -4.67 -32.34 8.73
N ASP A 26 -4.75 -33.67 8.56
CA ASP A 26 -5.32 -34.27 7.34
C ASP A 26 -6.75 -33.77 7.10
N GLN A 27 -7.54 -33.58 8.15
CA GLN A 27 -8.91 -33.07 7.99
C GLN A 27 -8.97 -31.56 7.65
N MET A 28 -7.92 -30.80 7.95
CA MET A 28 -7.83 -29.37 7.61
C MET A 28 -7.22 -29.10 6.23
N PHE A 29 -6.31 -29.95 5.76
CA PHE A 29 -5.62 -29.79 4.47
C PHE A 29 -6.14 -30.74 3.37
N GLY A 30 -6.60 -31.93 3.75
CA GLY A 30 -6.94 -33.05 2.87
C GLY A 30 -8.44 -33.19 2.60
N GLY A 31 -9.02 -32.20 1.93
CA GLY A 31 -10.18 -32.38 1.05
C GLY A 31 -11.41 -33.12 1.61
N GLY A 32 -12.24 -32.44 2.41
CA GLY A 32 -13.56 -32.98 2.75
C GLY A 32 -14.40 -32.14 3.71
N GLY A 33 -15.06 -31.10 3.19
CA GLY A 33 -16.26 -30.54 3.82
C GLY A 33 -16.05 -29.33 4.73
N GLY A 34 -16.32 -28.14 4.20
CA GLY A 34 -16.39 -26.93 5.01
C GLY A 34 -16.19 -25.69 4.16
N GLY A 35 -17.19 -25.39 3.31
CA GLY A 35 -17.24 -24.17 2.50
C GLY A 35 -17.35 -22.92 3.38
N GLY A 36 -16.25 -22.52 4.01
CA GLY A 36 -16.06 -21.17 4.52
C GLY A 36 -15.59 -20.31 3.35
N GLN A 37 -16.50 -19.58 2.72
CA GLN A 37 -16.13 -18.42 1.92
C GLN A 37 -15.43 -17.43 2.84
N GLN A 38 -14.11 -17.59 3.03
CA GLN A 38 -13.28 -16.50 3.50
C GLN A 38 -13.37 -15.44 2.41
N GLN A 39 -14.28 -14.48 2.62
CA GLN A 39 -14.31 -13.23 1.90
C GLN A 39 -12.91 -12.64 2.05
N GLN A 40 -12.10 -12.74 1.00
CA GLN A 40 -10.86 -12.01 0.91
C GLN A 40 -11.24 -10.53 0.94
N GLN A 41 -11.15 -9.93 2.12
CA GLN A 41 -11.31 -8.50 2.26
C GLN A 41 -10.28 -7.85 1.34
N PRO A 42 -10.67 -6.92 0.46
CA PRO A 42 -9.73 -6.22 -0.39
C PRO A 42 -8.68 -5.57 0.51
N GLN A 43 -7.42 -6.01 0.37
CA GLN A 43 -6.32 -5.43 1.13
C GLN A 43 -6.06 -4.02 0.62
N ASN A 44 -5.70 -3.11 1.53
CA ASN A 44 -5.25 -1.77 1.15
C ASN A 44 -4.02 -1.88 0.22
N VAL A 45 -3.88 -0.90 -0.67
CA VAL A 45 -2.65 -0.75 -1.45
C VAL A 45 -1.45 -0.65 -0.52
N ARG A 46 -0.30 -1.14 -0.99
CA ARG A 46 0.96 -1.11 -0.23
C ARG A 46 1.29 0.33 0.19
N SER A 47 1.83 0.51 1.39
CA SER A 47 2.25 1.82 1.92
C SER A 47 3.61 2.30 1.37
N ASP A 48 4.18 1.60 0.40
CA ASP A 48 5.44 1.95 -0.24
C ASP A 48 5.23 2.59 -1.62
N SER A 49 6.28 3.21 -2.15
CA SER A 49 6.28 3.86 -3.46
C SER A 49 6.67 2.93 -4.61
N VAL A 50 6.90 1.63 -4.38
CA VAL A 50 7.46 0.71 -5.39
C VAL A 50 6.51 0.56 -6.57
N TRP A 51 5.23 0.35 -6.29
CA TRP A 51 4.21 0.24 -7.33
C TRP A 51 4.15 1.52 -8.18
N TYR A 52 4.17 2.69 -7.53
CA TYR A 52 4.13 3.98 -8.21
C TYR A 52 5.38 4.22 -9.07
N GLN A 53 6.58 3.91 -8.56
CA GLN A 53 7.83 4.03 -9.32
C GLN A 53 7.81 3.17 -10.58
N GLN A 54 7.32 1.92 -10.48
CA GLN A 54 7.16 1.05 -11.64
C GLN A 54 6.20 1.63 -12.68
N GLN A 55 5.09 2.26 -12.26
CA GLN A 55 4.17 2.92 -13.20
C GLN A 55 4.81 4.16 -13.84
N TYR A 56 5.57 4.94 -13.07
CA TYR A 56 6.27 6.12 -13.57
C TYR A 56 7.34 5.75 -14.60
N GLU A 57 8.16 4.72 -14.33
CA GLU A 57 9.22 4.25 -15.23
C GLU A 57 8.68 3.57 -16.49
N ALA A 58 7.53 2.90 -16.40
CA ALA A 58 6.88 2.25 -17.54
C ALA A 58 6.13 3.24 -18.45
N ALA A 59 5.83 4.45 -17.97
CA ALA A 59 5.08 5.44 -18.73
C ALA A 59 5.91 6.02 -19.89
N GLN A 60 5.34 6.00 -21.09
CA GLN A 60 5.98 6.58 -22.27
C GLN A 60 5.64 8.06 -22.40
N CYS A 61 6.65 8.93 -22.29
CA CYS A 61 6.49 10.36 -22.51
C CYS A 61 7.76 10.95 -23.13
N SER A 62 7.62 11.70 -24.23
CA SER A 62 8.72 12.40 -24.91
C SER A 62 9.02 13.78 -24.31
N HIS A 63 8.15 14.25 -23.41
CA HIS A 63 8.22 15.56 -22.78
C HIS A 63 8.29 15.41 -21.25
N TYR A 64 7.57 16.26 -20.53
CA TYR A 64 7.53 16.22 -19.08
C TYR A 64 6.43 15.26 -18.62
N LEU A 65 6.83 14.22 -17.88
CA LEU A 65 5.91 13.28 -17.24
C LEU A 65 5.52 13.80 -15.85
N CYS A 66 4.25 14.13 -15.68
CA CYS A 66 3.71 14.66 -14.43
C CYS A 66 3.68 13.59 -13.33
N PRO A 67 4.36 13.79 -12.19
CA PRO A 67 4.41 12.78 -11.14
C PRO A 67 3.04 12.53 -10.50
N GLY A 68 2.19 13.54 -10.35
CA GLY A 68 0.88 13.37 -9.70
C GLY A 68 -0.14 12.58 -10.51
N THR A 69 -0.05 12.65 -11.85
CA THR A 69 -1.12 12.16 -12.75
C THR A 69 -0.63 11.23 -13.85
N LEU A 70 0.69 11.06 -14.00
CA LEU A 70 1.33 10.35 -15.12
C LEU A 70 0.91 10.86 -16.50
N SER A 71 0.47 12.12 -16.58
CA SER A 71 0.18 12.79 -17.85
C SER A 71 1.46 13.32 -18.50
N CYS A 72 1.54 13.24 -19.83
CA CYS A 72 2.66 13.75 -20.60
C CYS A 72 2.34 15.15 -21.13
N VAL A 73 3.09 16.16 -20.68
CA VAL A 73 2.85 17.57 -20.99
C VAL A 73 4.13 18.28 -21.44
N HIS A 74 3.99 19.44 -22.10
CA HIS A 74 5.16 20.19 -22.58
C HIS A 74 5.98 20.87 -21.48
N PHE A 75 5.34 21.36 -20.41
CA PHE A 75 6.00 22.09 -19.32
C PHE A 75 5.50 21.61 -17.95
N PRO A 76 6.33 21.64 -16.89
CA PRO A 76 5.92 21.23 -15.55
C PRO A 76 4.65 21.89 -15.03
N HIS A 77 4.46 23.19 -15.31
CA HIS A 77 3.27 23.93 -14.88
C HIS A 77 1.99 23.53 -15.64
N HIS A 78 2.08 22.78 -16.74
CA HIS A 78 0.90 22.23 -17.41
C HIS A 78 0.35 20.98 -16.74
N CYS A 79 1.01 20.44 -15.70
CA CYS A 79 0.50 19.25 -15.02
C CYS A 79 -0.91 19.49 -14.46
N PRO A 80 -1.88 18.63 -14.81
CA PRO A 80 -3.23 18.72 -14.28
C PRO A 80 -3.26 18.27 -12.82
N CYS A 81 -4.30 18.70 -12.11
CA CYS A 81 -4.63 18.17 -10.79
C CYS A 81 -5.08 16.71 -10.90
N ALA A 82 -4.92 15.94 -9.82
CA ALA A 82 -5.32 14.52 -9.81
C ALA A 82 -6.82 14.36 -10.07
N TRP A 83 -7.61 15.30 -9.57
CA TRP A 83 -9.06 15.30 -9.68
C TRP A 83 -9.61 16.66 -10.10
N GLU A 84 -9.49 17.04 -11.36
CA GLU A 84 -9.95 18.34 -11.90
C GLU A 84 -11.42 18.69 -11.60
N GLY A 85 -12.27 17.66 -11.41
CA GLY A 85 -13.67 17.83 -11.01
C GLY A 85 -13.82 18.44 -9.61
N VAL A 86 -12.96 18.07 -8.66
CA VAL A 86 -13.04 18.46 -7.25
C VAL A 86 -11.82 19.24 -6.75
N GLU A 87 -10.83 19.49 -7.60
CA GLU A 87 -9.63 20.27 -7.27
C GLU A 87 -9.56 21.55 -8.10
N GLU A 88 -9.10 22.63 -7.49
CA GLU A 88 -8.77 23.90 -8.11
C GLU A 88 -7.24 24.03 -8.20
N LYS A 89 -6.76 24.47 -9.37
CA LYS A 89 -5.34 24.66 -9.67
C LYS A 89 -4.99 26.14 -9.60
N ILE A 90 -3.91 26.48 -8.89
CA ILE A 90 -3.37 27.84 -8.84
C ILE A 90 -1.86 27.82 -9.07
N GLU A 91 -1.39 28.71 -9.94
CA GLU A 91 0.03 28.93 -10.18
C GLU A 91 0.61 29.88 -9.12
N LEU A 92 1.68 29.46 -8.46
CA LEU A 92 2.38 30.26 -7.44
C LEU A 92 3.46 31.18 -8.02
N GLY A 93 3.76 31.04 -9.32
CA GLY A 93 4.93 31.62 -9.97
C GLY A 93 6.03 30.59 -10.21
N GLU A 94 7.02 30.94 -11.02
CA GLU A 94 8.22 30.10 -11.29
C GLU A 94 7.91 28.70 -11.85
N GLY A 95 6.77 28.52 -12.51
CA GLY A 95 6.35 27.23 -13.07
C GLY A 95 5.86 26.23 -12.01
N ILE A 96 5.59 26.69 -10.78
CA ILE A 96 5.01 25.88 -9.71
C ILE A 96 3.50 26.12 -9.69
N ALA A 97 2.74 25.04 -9.67
CA ALA A 97 1.30 25.06 -9.45
C ALA A 97 0.94 24.15 -8.28
N ILE A 98 -0.08 24.54 -7.53
CA ILE A 98 -0.67 23.73 -6.47
C ILE A 98 -2.12 23.39 -6.81
N CYS A 99 -2.53 22.21 -6.38
CA CYS A 99 -3.88 21.70 -6.51
C CYS A 99 -4.45 21.52 -5.10
N ALA A 100 -5.65 22.03 -4.87
CA ALA A 100 -6.36 21.80 -3.62
C ALA A 100 -7.83 21.55 -3.88
N SER A 101 -8.51 20.91 -2.94
CA SER A 101 -9.94 20.65 -3.05
C SER A 101 -10.75 21.95 -3.20
N LYS A 102 -11.67 21.97 -4.17
CA LYS A 102 -12.76 22.96 -4.29
C LYS A 102 -13.66 22.96 -3.07
N GLY A 103 -13.73 21.82 -2.37
CA GLY A 103 -14.55 21.59 -1.18
C GLY A 103 -14.06 22.29 0.09
N GLY A 104 -13.34 23.42 -0.05
CA GLY A 104 -13.32 24.42 1.02
C GLY A 104 -14.75 24.85 1.38
N TRP A 105 -14.91 25.53 2.51
CA TRP A 105 -16.21 25.94 3.04
C TRP A 105 -17.01 26.83 2.06
N ALA A 106 -16.37 27.38 1.03
CA ALA A 106 -17.00 28.15 -0.04
C ALA A 106 -16.21 28.10 -1.37
N GLU A 107 -16.89 28.32 -2.50
CA GLU A 107 -16.27 28.51 -3.81
C GLU A 107 -15.27 29.68 -3.79
N GLY A 108 -14.10 29.50 -4.41
CA GLY A 108 -13.04 30.51 -4.46
C GLY A 108 -12.31 30.75 -3.12
N GLU A 109 -12.66 30.03 -2.04
CA GLU A 109 -11.97 30.15 -0.76
C GLU A 109 -10.50 29.74 -0.86
N PHE A 110 -10.20 28.71 -1.66
CA PHE A 110 -8.83 28.27 -1.89
C PHE A 110 -8.00 29.39 -2.52
N ALA A 111 -8.45 29.97 -3.63
CA ALA A 111 -7.77 31.10 -4.26
C ALA A 111 -7.56 32.29 -3.32
N LYS A 112 -8.58 32.60 -2.51
CA LYS A 112 -8.46 33.63 -1.48
C LYS A 112 -7.39 33.27 -0.43
N LYS A 113 -7.34 32.03 0.06
CA LYS A 113 -6.33 31.57 1.02
C LYS A 113 -4.92 31.61 0.42
N VAL A 114 -4.75 31.22 -0.84
CA VAL A 114 -3.46 31.33 -1.52
C VAL A 114 -3.01 32.80 -1.61
N GLU A 115 -3.93 33.71 -1.93
CA GLU A 115 -3.60 35.14 -1.99
C GLU A 115 -3.29 35.74 -0.61
N LEU A 116 -3.97 35.29 0.45
CA LEU A 116 -3.64 35.67 1.82
C LEU A 116 -2.27 35.14 2.25
N ALA A 117 -1.95 33.88 1.92
CA ALA A 117 -0.63 33.28 2.16
C ALA A 117 0.48 34.07 1.44
N ARG A 118 0.26 34.42 0.17
CA ARG A 118 1.20 35.21 -0.63
C ARG A 118 1.49 36.59 -0.02
N LYS A 119 0.49 37.16 0.66
CA LYS A 119 0.60 38.44 1.38
C LYS A 119 1.11 38.28 2.82
N GLY A 120 1.33 37.07 3.32
CA GLY A 120 1.71 36.81 4.71
C GLY A 120 0.61 37.15 5.73
N MET A 121 -0.66 36.98 5.36
CA MET A 121 -1.83 37.32 6.18
C MET A 121 -2.64 36.10 6.63
N LEU A 122 -2.03 34.91 6.66
CA LEU A 122 -2.59 33.67 7.23
C LEU A 122 -1.87 33.29 8.52
#